data_AF-A0A926JXG2-F1
#
_entry.id   AF-A0A926JXG2-F1
#
_cell.length_a   1.000
_cell.length_b   1.000
_cell.length_c   1.000
_cell.angle_alpha   90.00
_cell.angle_beta   90.00
_cell.angle_gamma   90.00
#
_symmetry.space_group_name_H-M   'P 1'
#
loop_
_entity.id
_entity.type
_entity.pdbx_description
1 polymer ?
#
loop_
_entity_poly.entity_id
_entity_poly.type
_entity_poly.pdbx_seq_one_letter_code
_entity_poly.pdbx_strand_id
1 'polypeptide(L)'
;MSTTPQPRPPELQAVHVDALLQDTTPWLSCDECFERMDAYAEAAVRDPGNRDEAMATHLRGCAACDEEAQSLIQLLRGGGA
;
A
#
# COMPACT_ATOMS: atom_id res chain seq x y z
N MET A 1 27.27 9.16 -24.37
CA MET A 1 25.87 8.85 -24.07
C MET A 1 25.62 7.43 -24.56
N SER A 2 25.49 6.48 -23.64
CA SER A 2 25.35 5.06 -23.99
C SER A 2 23.86 4.70 -24.00
N THR A 3 23.31 4.48 -25.18
CA THR A 3 21.93 4.00 -25.35
C THR A 3 21.98 2.48 -25.53
N THR A 4 22.09 1.74 -24.44
CA THR A 4 21.93 0.29 -24.48
C THR A 4 20.46 -0.01 -24.80
N PRO A 5 20.14 -0.82 -25.83
CA PRO A 5 18.77 -1.21 -26.12
C PRO A 5 18.17 -1.96 -24.91
N GLN A 6 17.13 -1.39 -24.30
CA GLN A 6 16.36 -2.08 -23.27
C GLN A 6 15.57 -3.22 -23.92
N PRO A 7 15.60 -4.44 -23.35
CA PRO A 7 14.75 -5.53 -23.84
C PRO A 7 13.29 -5.10 -23.79
N ARG A 8 12.50 -5.49 -24.80
CA ARG A 8 11.07 -5.18 -24.83
C ARG A 8 10.43 -5.86 -23.62
N PRO A 9 9.73 -5.12 -22.74
CA PRO A 9 9.05 -5.73 -21.62
C PRO A 9 8.01 -6.74 -22.14
N PRO A 10 7.68 -7.78 -21.36
CA PRO A 10 6.61 -8.70 -21.71
C PRO A 10 5.33 -7.93 -22.02
N GLU A 11 4.49 -8.48 -22.90
CA GLU A 11 3.21 -7.85 -23.24
C GLU A 11 2.38 -7.59 -21.97
N LEU A 12 1.81 -6.38 -21.87
CA LEU A 12 0.94 -6.00 -20.76
C LEU A 12 -0.30 -6.90 -20.76
N GLN A 13 -0.39 -7.79 -19.78
CA GLN A 13 -1.59 -8.58 -19.53
C GLN A 13 -2.72 -7.72 -18.96
N ALA A 14 -3.97 -8.15 -19.16
CA ALA A 14 -5.17 -7.46 -18.69
C ALA A 14 -5.12 -7.11 -17.19
N VAL A 15 -4.62 -8.02 -16.36
CA VAL A 15 -4.41 -7.82 -14.91
C VAL A 15 -3.56 -6.59 -14.59
N HIS A 16 -2.55 -6.26 -15.39
CA HIS A 16 -1.73 -5.07 -15.16
C HIS A 16 -2.49 -3.79 -15.51
N VAL A 17 -3.36 -3.84 -16.51
CA VAL A 17 -4.21 -2.71 -16.89
C VAL A 17 -5.27 -2.49 -15.81
N ASP A 18 -5.89 -3.56 -15.32
CA ASP A 18 -6.89 -3.49 -14.25
C ASP A 18 -6.31 -2.90 -12.96
N ALA A 19 -5.06 -3.24 -12.61
CA ALA A 19 -4.37 -2.67 -11.46
C ALA A 19 -4.16 -1.14 -11.58
N LEU A 20 -3.90 -0.62 -12.78
CA LEU A 20 -3.74 0.81 -13.03
C LEU A 20 -5.08 1.57 -13.01
N LEU A 21 -6.20 0.88 -13.25
CA LEU A 21 -7.55 1.43 -13.30
C LEU A 21 -8.35 1.13 -12.03
N GLN A 22 -7.69 0.71 -10.96
CA GLN A 22 -8.33 0.32 -9.71
C GLN A 22 -9.19 1.47 -9.15
N ASP A 23 -10.39 1.12 -8.66
CA ASP A 23 -11.22 2.07 -7.93
C ASP A 23 -10.53 2.46 -6.62
N THR A 24 -10.29 3.75 -6.47
CA THR A 24 -9.64 4.35 -5.29
C THR A 24 -10.64 4.97 -4.34
N THR A 25 -11.93 4.66 -4.46
CA THR A 25 -12.97 5.14 -3.54
C THR A 25 -13.12 4.21 -2.32
N PRO A 26 -13.19 4.74 -1.07
CA PRO A 26 -13.01 6.14 -0.69
C PRO A 26 -11.58 6.63 -0.89
N TRP A 27 -11.45 7.82 -1.48
CA TRP A 27 -10.14 8.41 -1.78
C TRP A 27 -9.44 8.88 -0.50
N LEU A 28 -8.14 8.63 -0.44
CA LEU A 28 -7.23 9.08 0.60
C LEU A 28 -5.89 9.47 -0.05
N SER A 29 -5.36 10.63 0.27
CA SER A 29 -4.05 11.07 -0.23
C SER A 29 -2.89 10.35 0.47
N CYS A 30 -1.71 10.34 -0.15
CA CYS A 30 -0.49 9.81 0.49
C CYS A 30 -0.12 10.56 1.77
N ASP A 31 -0.34 11.88 1.80
CA ASP A 31 -0.01 12.71 2.98
C ASP A 31 -0.95 12.39 4.15
N GLU A 32 -2.26 12.31 3.91
CA GLU A 32 -3.22 11.88 4.94
C GLU A 32 -2.97 10.43 5.38
N CYS A 33 -2.56 9.54 4.46
CA CYS A 33 -2.15 8.18 4.79
C CYS A 33 -0.97 8.19 5.77
N PHE A 34 0.07 8.97 5.47
CA PHE A 34 1.26 9.08 6.30
C PHE A 34 0.95 9.60 7.71
N GLU A 35 0.12 10.64 7.82
CA GLU A 35 -0.33 11.19 9.11
C GLU A 35 -1.08 10.18 9.98
N ARG A 36 -1.72 9.19 9.35
CA ARG A 36 -2.58 8.19 10.01
C ARG A 36 -1.91 6.81 10.18
N MET A 37 -0.69 6.63 9.65
CA MET A 37 -0.03 5.32 9.51
C MET A 37 0.13 4.60 10.85
N ASP A 38 0.64 5.30 11.87
CA ASP A 38 0.87 4.72 13.19
C ASP A 38 -0.43 4.26 13.83
N ALA A 39 -1.43 5.14 13.85
CA ALA A 39 -2.75 4.85 14.42
C ALA A 39 -3.43 3.67 13.70
N TYR A 40 -3.26 3.58 12.38
CA TYR A 40 -3.76 2.46 11.58
C TYR A 40 -3.07 1.14 11.95
N ALA A 41 -1.73 1.12 12.04
CA ALA A 41 -0.99 -0.09 12.37
C ALA A 41 -1.29 -0.58 13.80
N GLU A 42 -1.37 0.33 14.77
CA GLU A 42 -1.79 0.01 16.14
C GLU A 42 -3.21 -0.57 16.18
N ALA A 43 -4.15 0.05 15.44
CA ALA A 43 -5.51 -0.44 15.35
C ALA A 43 -5.59 -1.84 14.72
N ALA A 44 -4.82 -2.09 13.66
CA ALA A 44 -4.77 -3.37 12.96
C ALA A 44 -4.20 -4.52 13.84
N VAL A 45 -3.30 -4.20 14.78
CA VAL A 45 -2.79 -5.17 15.76
C VAL A 45 -3.78 -5.38 16.91
N ARG A 46 -4.38 -4.31 17.42
CA ARG A 46 -5.31 -4.35 18.55
C ARG A 46 -6.64 -5.02 18.23
N ASP A 47 -7.19 -4.74 17.05
CA ASP A 47 -8.47 -5.28 16.58
C ASP A 47 -8.38 -5.60 15.08
N PRO A 48 -8.08 -6.86 14.71
CA PRO A 48 -8.02 -7.29 13.31
C PRO A 48 -9.35 -7.16 12.55
N GLY A 49 -10.47 -6.96 13.26
CA GLY A 49 -11.78 -6.71 12.66
C GLY A 49 -12.03 -5.24 12.32
N ASN A 50 -11.25 -4.32 12.86
CA ASN A 50 -11.38 -2.89 12.57
C ASN A 50 -10.95 -2.62 11.11
N ARG A 51 -11.84 -1.95 10.37
CA ARG A 51 -11.62 -1.64 8.96
C ARG A 51 -11.73 -0.14 8.73
N ASP A 52 -10.59 0.44 8.41
CA ASP A 52 -10.50 1.77 7.81
C ASP A 52 -10.54 1.61 6.28
N GLU A 53 -11.73 1.77 5.69
CA GLU A 53 -11.95 1.49 4.26
C GLU A 53 -11.10 2.41 3.35
N ALA A 54 -10.94 3.68 3.71
CA ALA A 54 -10.13 4.63 2.95
C ALA A 54 -8.65 4.26 2.98
N MET A 55 -8.12 3.92 4.16
CA MET A 55 -6.75 3.44 4.30
C MET A 55 -6.54 2.12 3.53
N ALA A 56 -7.44 1.14 3.69
CA ALA A 56 -7.34 -0.14 3.00
C ALA A 56 -7.38 0.02 1.47
N THR A 57 -8.20 0.92 0.95
CA THR A 57 -8.23 1.24 -0.48
C THR A 57 -6.92 1.89 -0.95
N HIS A 58 -6.36 2.82 -0.17
CA HIS A 58 -5.08 3.46 -0.48
C HIS A 58 -3.92 2.45 -0.51
N LEU A 59 -3.80 1.59 0.51
CA LEU A 59 -2.71 0.60 0.59
C LEU A 59 -2.76 -0.40 -0.58
N ARG A 60 -3.95 -0.77 -1.08
CA ARG A 60 -4.05 -1.58 -2.31
C ARG A 60 -3.53 -0.84 -3.56
N GLY A 61 -3.60 0.49 -3.58
CA GLY A 61 -3.19 1.32 -4.73
C GLY A 61 -1.77 1.88 -4.63
N CYS A 62 -1.17 1.92 -3.45
CA CYS A 62 0.15 2.50 -3.20
C CYS A 62 1.09 1.48 -2.52
N ALA A 63 1.94 0.83 -3.32
CA ALA A 63 2.86 -0.19 -2.84
C ALA A 63 3.80 0.29 -1.72
N ALA A 64 4.30 1.52 -1.81
CA ALA A 64 5.20 2.08 -0.80
C ALA A 64 4.51 2.22 0.58
N CYS A 65 3.26 2.69 0.60
CA CYS A 65 2.50 2.81 1.83
C CYS A 65 2.10 1.44 2.40
N ASP A 66 1.78 0.47 1.54
CA ASP A 66 1.48 -0.91 1.96
C ASP A 66 2.69 -1.59 2.61
N GLU A 67 3.87 -1.47 2.01
CA GLU A 67 5.13 -1.99 2.57
C GLU A 67 5.43 -1.38 3.95
N GLU A 68 5.23 -0.07 4.11
CA GLU A 68 5.41 0.63 5.39
C GLU A 68 4.42 0.11 6.44
N ALA A 69 3.13 0.06 6.11
CA ALA A 69 2.09 -0.43 7.01
C ALA A 69 2.36 -1.88 7.47
N GLN A 70 2.76 -2.75 6.54
CA GLN A 70 3.10 -4.14 6.86
C GLN A 70 4.32 -4.24 7.77
N SER A 71 5.36 -3.43 7.52
CA SER A 71 6.57 -3.38 8.34
C SER A 71 6.26 -2.94 9.77
N LEU A 72 5.45 -1.89 9.93
CA LEU A 72 5.03 -1.39 11.24
C LEU A 72 4.15 -2.41 11.99
N ILE A 73 3.19 -3.04 11.31
CA ILE A 73 2.36 -4.11 11.90
C ILE A 73 3.23 -5.29 12.35
N GLN A 74 4.23 -5.69 11.56
CA GLN A 74 5.16 -6.76 11.93
C GLN A 74 5.97 -6.39 13.16
N LEU A 75 6.49 -5.15 13.22
CA LEU A 75 7.23 -4.63 14.37
C LEU A 75 6.38 -4.65 15.64
N LEU A 76 5.14 -4.16 15.57
CA LEU A 76 4.21 -4.13 16.70
C LEU A 76 3.83 -5.53 17.19
N ARG A 77 3.70 -6.52 16.30
CA ARG A 77 3.45 -7.92 16.66
C ARG A 77 4.66 -8.62 17.30
N GLY A 78 5.87 -8.20 16.92
CA GLY A 78 7.12 -8.73 17.45
C GLY A 78 7.47 -8.27 18.86
N GLY A 79 6.68 -7.34 19.43
CA GLY A 79 6.98 -6.70 20.71
C GLY A 79 8.13 -5.72 20.55
N GLY A 80 7.82 -4.49 20.13
CA GLY A 80 8.75 -3.37 20.31
C GLY A 80 9.23 -3.38 21.76
N ALA A 81 10.55 -3.43 21.94
CA ALA A 81 11.20 -3.53 23.25
C ALA A 81 10.77 -2.44 24.24
#